data_AF-A0AA47NPC2-F1
#
_entry.id   AF-A0AA47NPC2-F1
#
_cell.length_a   1.000
_cell.length_b   1.000
_cell.length_c   1.000
_cell.angle_alpha   90.00
_cell.angle_beta   90.00
_cell.angle_gamma   90.00
#
_symmetry.space_group_name_H-M   'P 1'
#
loop_
_entity.id
_entity.type
_entity.pdbx_description
1 polymer ?
#
loop_
_entity_poly.entity_id
_entity_poly.type
_entity_poly.pdbx_seq_one_letter_code
_entity_poly.pdbx_strand_id
1 'polypeptide(L)'
;METTLFCVFSHFLCDLFEELATLSLTLQRNDLILPQATTILKTTVTSLEALKTKPKPGGLLEKIQTAFAQQQGDEMRFQGMTLKGDVISLTHPQLKRHVEAAVNISVDVIKARFGGLVKDDAIHTTLDCFRILNPDT
;
A
#
# COMPACT_ATOMS: atom_id res chain seq x y z
N MET A 1 14.11 -3.35 17.29
CA MET A 1 13.52 -4.26 16.29
C MET A 1 14.64 -5.17 15.83
N GLU A 2 14.45 -6.48 15.83
CA GLU A 2 15.47 -7.40 15.30
C GLU A 2 15.80 -7.05 13.85
N THR A 3 17.06 -7.21 13.43
CA THR A 3 17.55 -6.79 12.10
C THR A 3 16.70 -7.36 10.97
N THR A 4 16.23 -8.60 11.10
CA THR A 4 15.31 -9.25 10.15
C THR A 4 13.96 -8.54 10.09
N LEU A 5 13.31 -8.28 11.22
CA LEU A 5 12.01 -7.59 11.27
C LEU A 5 12.08 -6.17 10.70
N PHE A 6 13.19 -5.46 10.95
CA PHE A 6 13.42 -4.14 10.37
C PHE A 6 13.58 -4.21 8.85
N CYS A 7 14.32 -5.20 8.34
CA CYS A 7 14.46 -5.43 6.92
C CYS A 7 13.09 -5.68 6.26
N VAL A 8 12.27 -6.56 6.84
CA VAL A 8 10.92 -6.87 6.37
C VAL A 8 10.04 -5.62 6.34
N PHE A 9 10.01 -4.87 7.45
CA PHE A 9 9.23 -3.65 7.54
C PHE A 9 9.65 -2.62 6.49
N SER A 10 10.95 -2.49 6.23
CA SER A 10 11.47 -1.57 5.22
C SER A 10 11.02 -1.95 3.81
N HIS A 11 11.01 -3.24 3.46
CA HIS A 11 10.51 -3.71 2.16
C HIS A 11 9.00 -3.51 2.03
N PHE A 12 8.24 -3.76 3.10
CA PHE A 12 6.82 -3.40 3.18
C PHE A 12 6.59 -1.90 2.93
N LEU A 13 7.38 -1.02 3.57
CA LEU A 13 7.24 0.43 3.37
C LEU A 13 7.54 0.83 1.93
N CYS A 14 8.52 0.19 1.27
CA CYS A 14 8.77 0.44 -0.15
C CYS A 14 7.54 0.10 -1.00
N ASP A 15 6.92 -1.07 -0.78
CA ASP A 15 5.72 -1.49 -1.52
C ASP A 15 4.53 -0.54 -1.26
N LEU A 16 4.36 -0.10 -0.01
CA LEU A 16 3.36 0.89 0.39
C LEU A 16 3.58 2.23 -0.34
N PHE A 17 4.81 2.75 -0.31
CA PHE A 17 5.13 4.02 -0.96
C PHE A 17 5.05 3.95 -2.47
N GLU A 18 5.34 2.80 -3.09
CA GLU A 18 5.16 2.61 -4.52
C GLU A 18 3.68 2.72 -4.92
N GLU A 19 2.75 2.14 -4.14
CA GLU A 19 1.31 2.31 -4.37
C GLU A 19 0.88 3.78 -4.26
N LEU A 20 1.36 4.49 -3.22
CA LEU A 20 1.06 5.91 -3.05
C LEU A 20 1.67 6.78 -4.15
N ALA A 21 2.89 6.47 -4.60
CA ALA A 21 3.55 7.15 -5.70
C ALA A 21 2.78 6.94 -7.02
N THR A 22 2.31 5.71 -7.26
CA THR A 22 1.49 5.38 -8.43
C THR A 22 0.18 6.15 -8.43
N LEU A 23 -0.51 6.21 -7.28
CA LEU A 23 -1.70 7.06 -7.12
C LEU A 23 -1.36 8.52 -7.42
N SER A 24 -0.32 9.07 -6.78
CA SER A 24 0.04 10.48 -6.94
C SER A 24 0.37 10.83 -8.39
N LEU A 25 1.16 9.99 -9.07
CA LEU A 25 1.52 10.20 -10.46
C LEU A 25 0.27 10.17 -11.36
N THR A 26 -0.63 9.23 -11.09
CA THR A 26 -1.85 9.07 -11.89
C THR A 26 -2.79 10.26 -11.70
N LEU A 27 -2.97 10.74 -10.47
CA LEU A 27 -3.78 11.93 -10.18
C LEU A 27 -3.21 13.23 -10.75
N GLN A 28 -1.93 13.27 -11.09
CA GLN A 28 -1.29 14.43 -11.72
C GLN A 28 -1.43 14.46 -13.25
N ARG A 29 -2.03 13.43 -13.87
CA ARG A 29 -2.20 13.37 -15.33
C ARG A 29 -3.33 14.30 -15.77
N ASN A 30 -3.05 15.13 -16.77
CA ASN A 30 -3.98 16.16 -17.26
C ASN A 30 -5.24 15.59 -17.95
N ASP A 31 -5.21 14.33 -18.37
CA ASP A 31 -6.31 13.64 -19.05
C ASP A 31 -7.21 12.82 -18.11
N LEU A 32 -6.94 12.86 -16.79
CA LEU A 32 -7.69 12.08 -15.82
C LEU A 32 -9.09 12.66 -15.60
N ILE A 33 -10.12 11.91 -16.00
CA ILE A 33 -11.52 12.27 -15.74
C ILE A 33 -12.00 11.70 -14.40
N LEU A 34 -13.05 12.30 -13.82
CA LEU A 34 -13.48 11.96 -12.46
C LEU A 34 -13.81 10.47 -12.26
N PRO A 35 -14.52 9.77 -13.16
CA PRO A 35 -14.79 8.33 -12.99
C PRO A 35 -13.50 7.50 -12.87
N GLN A 36 -12.47 7.83 -13.66
CA GLN A 36 -11.19 7.16 -13.59
C GLN A 36 -10.48 7.48 -12.26
N ALA A 37 -10.46 8.75 -11.85
CA ALA A 37 -9.90 9.16 -10.57
C ALA A 37 -10.56 8.41 -9.39
N THR A 38 -11.89 8.29 -9.40
CA THR A 38 -12.65 7.53 -8.41
C THR A 38 -12.27 6.06 -8.40
N THR A 39 -12.21 5.41 -9.57
CA THR A 39 -11.76 4.01 -9.67
C THR A 39 -10.35 3.84 -9.11
N ILE A 40 -9.42 4.69 -9.50
CA ILE A 40 -8.03 4.62 -9.05
C ILE A 40 -7.94 4.79 -7.53
N LEU A 41 -8.65 5.77 -6.94
CA LEU A 41 -8.70 5.97 -5.50
C LEU A 41 -9.24 4.74 -4.76
N LYS A 42 -10.35 4.16 -5.23
CA LYS A 42 -10.94 2.94 -4.64
C LYS A 42 -9.99 1.75 -4.75
N THR A 43 -9.37 1.55 -5.91
CA THR A 43 -8.39 0.50 -6.14
C THR A 43 -7.18 0.68 -5.23
N THR A 44 -6.62 1.89 -5.12
CA THR A 44 -5.49 2.15 -4.22
C THR A 44 -5.86 1.87 -2.77
N VAL A 45 -7.01 2.32 -2.27
CA VAL A 45 -7.45 2.00 -0.90
C VAL A 45 -7.53 0.48 -0.70
N THR A 46 -8.10 -0.24 -1.65
CA THR A 46 -8.19 -1.71 -1.59
C THR A 46 -6.81 -2.37 -1.57
N SER A 47 -5.89 -1.91 -2.42
CA SER A 47 -4.51 -2.39 -2.48
C SER A 47 -3.78 -2.13 -1.17
N LEU A 48 -3.88 -0.92 -0.60
CA LEU A 48 -3.24 -0.57 0.67
C LEU A 48 -3.78 -1.44 1.82
N GLU A 49 -5.10 -1.63 1.92
CA GLU A 49 -5.73 -2.50 2.92
C GLU A 49 -5.23 -3.95 2.81
N ALA A 50 -5.06 -4.45 1.58
CA ALA A 50 -4.53 -5.78 1.33
C ALA A 50 -3.08 -5.96 1.83
N LEU A 51 -2.26 -4.90 1.85
CA LEU A 51 -0.88 -4.96 2.35
C LEU A 51 -0.77 -5.31 3.83
N LYS A 52 -1.87 -5.22 4.60
CA LYS A 52 -1.90 -5.65 6.01
C LYS A 52 -1.69 -7.15 6.19
N THR A 53 -2.12 -7.94 5.21
CA THR A 53 -2.20 -9.40 5.33
C THR A 53 -1.34 -10.13 4.32
N LYS A 54 -1.12 -9.53 3.14
CA LYS A 54 -0.33 -10.13 2.08
C LYS A 54 0.67 -9.13 1.49
N PRO A 55 1.88 -9.59 1.13
CA PRO A 55 2.80 -8.79 0.32
C PRO A 55 2.16 -8.34 -0.99
N LYS A 56 2.66 -7.24 -1.53
CA LYS A 56 2.32 -6.80 -2.89
C LYS A 56 2.83 -7.83 -3.90
N PRO A 57 2.01 -8.32 -4.85
CA PRO A 57 2.48 -9.19 -5.92
C PRO A 57 3.59 -8.51 -6.75
N GLY A 58 4.72 -9.19 -6.93
CA GLY A 58 5.93 -8.67 -7.56
C GLY A 58 6.68 -7.61 -6.75
N GLY A 59 6.22 -7.31 -5.54
CA GLY A 59 6.78 -6.31 -4.63
C GLY A 59 8.14 -6.72 -4.06
N LEU A 60 8.80 -5.76 -3.43
CA LEU A 60 10.08 -5.98 -2.77
C LEU A 60 9.95 -6.92 -1.57
N LEU A 61 8.83 -6.86 -0.83
CA LEU A 61 8.59 -7.76 0.29
C LEU A 61 8.44 -9.22 -0.17
N GLU A 62 7.67 -9.46 -1.23
CA GLU A 62 7.49 -10.81 -1.78
C GLU A 62 8.82 -11.39 -2.30
N LYS A 63 9.60 -10.55 -2.99
CA LYS A 63 10.93 -10.94 -3.52
C LYS A 63 11.88 -11.36 -2.41
N ILE A 64 11.98 -10.59 -1.32
CA ILE A 64 12.87 -10.95 -0.23
C ILE A 64 12.37 -12.21 0.49
N GLN A 65 11.07 -12.34 0.77
CA GLN A 65 10.51 -13.55 1.38
C GLN A 65 10.76 -14.80 0.53
N THR A 66 10.62 -14.68 -0.80
CA THR A 66 10.90 -15.77 -1.74
C THR A 66 12.39 -16.15 -1.75
N ALA A 67 13.28 -15.15 -1.74
CA ALA A 67 14.72 -15.38 -1.71
C ALA A 67 15.15 -16.11 -0.42
N PHE A 68 14.54 -15.77 0.71
CA PHE A 68 14.75 -16.46 1.97
C PHE A 68 14.20 -17.89 1.97
N ALA A 69 12.98 -18.10 1.48
CA ALA A 69 12.38 -19.43 1.40
C ALA A 69 13.19 -20.40 0.51
N GLN A 70 13.93 -19.87 -0.46
CA GLN A 70 14.79 -20.64 -1.36
C GLN A 70 16.18 -20.93 -0.78
N GLN A 71 16.60 -20.24 0.30
CA GLN A 71 17.89 -20.48 0.91
C GLN A 71 17.90 -21.75 1.77
N GLN A 72 18.99 -22.52 1.67
CA GLN A 72 19.26 -23.63 2.57
C GLN A 72 20.08 -23.11 3.77
N GLY A 73 19.44 -22.97 4.92
CA GLY A 73 20.08 -22.52 6.17
C GLY A 73 19.21 -21.52 6.94
N ASP A 74 19.63 -21.19 8.16
CA ASP A 74 18.90 -20.29 9.08
C ASP A 74 19.40 -18.83 9.01
N GLU A 75 20.30 -18.54 8.05
CA GLU A 75 20.96 -17.24 7.89
C GLU A 75 21.04 -16.81 6.42
N MET A 76 20.59 -15.58 6.12
CA MET A 76 20.74 -14.91 4.83
C MET A 76 21.69 -13.73 4.95
N ARG A 77 22.62 -13.57 3.99
CA ARG A 77 23.30 -12.28 3.81
C ARG A 77 22.48 -11.40 2.88
N PHE A 78 22.07 -10.23 3.37
CA PHE A 78 21.35 -9.23 2.61
C PHE A 78 21.98 -7.86 2.83
N GLN A 79 22.43 -7.21 1.75
CA GLN A 79 23.09 -5.88 1.78
C GLN A 79 24.19 -5.77 2.86
N GLY A 80 24.99 -6.83 3.01
CA GLY A 80 26.09 -6.88 3.99
C GLY A 80 25.68 -7.30 5.41
N MET A 81 24.39 -7.29 5.74
CA MET A 81 23.85 -7.76 7.02
C MET A 81 23.58 -9.27 7.00
N THR A 82 23.78 -9.93 8.14
CA THR A 82 23.29 -11.30 8.35
C THR A 82 21.90 -11.22 8.99
N LEU A 83 20.91 -11.65 8.23
CA LEU A 83 19.54 -11.82 8.69
C LEU A 83 19.40 -13.27 9.16
N LYS A 84 18.87 -13.47 10.35
CA LYS A 84 18.70 -14.80 10.95
C LYS A 84 17.23 -15.12 11.14
N GLY A 85 16.92 -16.41 11.07
CA GLY A 85 15.59 -16.95 11.25
C GLY A 85 14.72 -16.84 9.99
N ASP A 86 13.47 -17.27 10.14
CA ASP A 86 12.45 -17.11 9.10
C ASP A 86 12.10 -15.62 8.94
N VAL A 87 11.88 -15.19 7.70
CA VAL A 87 11.36 -13.85 7.40
C VAL A 87 9.90 -13.85 7.76
N ILE A 88 9.65 -13.70 9.06
CA ILE A 88 8.34 -13.92 9.63
C ILE A 88 7.32 -13.09 8.86
N SER A 89 6.26 -13.80 8.46
CA SER A 89 5.04 -13.25 7.89
C SER A 89 4.64 -11.92 8.55
N LEU A 90 3.94 -11.07 7.79
CA LEU A 90 3.30 -9.85 8.27
C LEU A 90 2.46 -10.07 9.55
N THR A 91 2.15 -11.33 9.88
CA THR A 91 1.49 -11.77 11.11
C THR A 91 2.33 -11.67 12.39
N HIS A 92 3.65 -11.45 12.33
CA HIS A 92 4.47 -11.30 13.54
C HIS A 92 3.92 -10.17 14.42
N PRO A 93 3.62 -10.37 15.71
CA PRO A 93 2.89 -9.40 16.51
C PRO A 93 3.55 -8.01 16.59
N GLN A 94 4.89 -7.97 16.62
CA GLN A 94 5.61 -6.69 16.64
C GLN A 94 5.53 -5.97 15.29
N LEU A 95 5.58 -6.71 14.18
CA LEU A 95 5.55 -6.14 12.83
C LEU A 95 4.12 -5.73 12.45
N LYS A 96 3.15 -6.59 12.76
CA LYS A 96 1.72 -6.40 12.47
C LYS A 96 1.22 -5.03 12.90
N ARG A 97 1.54 -4.60 14.13
CA ARG A 97 1.13 -3.27 14.64
C ARG A 97 1.67 -2.12 13.80
N HIS A 98 2.93 -2.21 13.36
CA HIS A 98 3.55 -1.18 12.53
C HIS A 98 3.01 -1.17 11.10
N VAL A 99 2.78 -2.35 10.52
CA VAL A 99 2.13 -2.52 9.21
C VAL A 99 0.72 -1.95 9.24
N GLU A 100 -0.10 -2.35 10.21
CA GLU A 100 -1.48 -1.86 10.36
C GLU A 100 -1.50 -0.34 10.57
N ALA A 101 -0.62 0.20 11.41
CA ALA A 101 -0.53 1.65 11.62
C ALA A 101 -0.18 2.40 10.32
N ALA A 102 0.83 1.94 9.58
CA ALA A 102 1.25 2.57 8.33
C ALA A 102 0.14 2.55 7.26
N VAL A 103 -0.54 1.41 7.11
CA VAL A 103 -1.68 1.30 6.19
C VAL A 103 -2.84 2.20 6.65
N ASN A 104 -3.23 2.13 7.93
CA ASN A 104 -4.34 2.92 8.45
C ASN A 104 -4.11 4.42 8.26
N ILE A 105 -2.92 4.92 8.61
CA ILE A 105 -2.56 6.34 8.40
C ILE A 105 -2.72 6.71 6.93
N SER A 106 -2.21 5.87 6.02
CA SER A 106 -2.28 6.14 4.57
C SER A 106 -3.73 6.16 4.06
N VAL A 107 -4.53 5.18 4.45
CA VAL A 107 -5.93 5.04 4.06
C VAL A 107 -6.77 6.17 4.66
N ASP A 108 -6.54 6.53 5.91
CA ASP A 108 -7.27 7.60 6.60
C ASP A 108 -7.00 8.95 5.95
N VAL A 109 -5.76 9.24 5.56
CA VAL A 109 -5.42 10.46 4.82
C VAL A 109 -6.13 10.51 3.45
N ILE A 110 -6.17 9.38 2.73
CA ILE A 110 -6.89 9.30 1.45
C ILE A 110 -8.40 9.52 1.67
N LYS A 111 -9.00 8.85 2.66
CA LYS A 111 -10.42 8.99 2.99
C LYS A 111 -10.77 10.38 3.53
N ALA A 112 -9.88 11.04 4.26
CA ALA A 112 -10.10 12.41 4.73
C ALA A 112 -10.13 13.40 3.57
N ARG A 113 -9.31 13.20 2.54
CA ARG A 113 -9.23 14.10 1.37
C ARG A 113 -10.24 13.78 0.29
N PHE A 114 -10.49 12.50 0.03
CA PHE A 114 -11.28 12.00 -1.10
C PHE A 114 -12.47 11.13 -0.67
N GLY A 115 -12.89 11.24 0.59
CA GLY A 115 -13.90 10.36 1.18
C GLY A 115 -15.25 10.34 0.46
N GLY A 116 -15.62 11.45 -0.19
CA GLY A 116 -16.78 11.50 -1.08
C GLY A 116 -16.65 10.47 -2.20
N LEU A 117 -15.56 10.55 -2.97
CA LEU A 117 -15.29 9.66 -4.12
C LEU A 117 -15.04 8.20 -3.70
N VAL A 118 -14.37 7.98 -2.57
CA VAL A 118 -14.03 6.62 -2.09
C VAL A 118 -15.29 5.87 -1.62
N LYS A 119 -16.26 6.56 -1.03
CA LYS A 119 -17.51 5.96 -0.53
C LYS A 119 -18.61 5.86 -1.58
N ASP A 120 -18.44 6.53 -2.71
CA ASP A 120 -19.52 6.65 -3.69
C ASP A 120 -19.63 5.41 -4.57
N ASP A 121 -20.57 4.51 -4.26
CA ASP A 121 -20.88 3.34 -5.09
C ASP A 121 -21.73 3.68 -6.33
N ALA A 122 -22.08 4.96 -6.54
CA ALA A 122 -22.83 5.37 -7.71
C ALA A 122 -21.94 5.43 -8.97
N ILE A 123 -22.51 4.98 -10.10
CA ILE A 123 -21.98 5.32 -11.42
C ILE A 123 -22.28 6.81 -11.63
N HIS A 124 -21.31 7.67 -11.37
CA HIS A 124 -21.50 9.10 -11.57
C HIS A 124 -21.59 9.44 -13.05
N THR A 125 -22.66 10.13 -13.42
CA THR A 125 -22.69 10.87 -14.68
C THR A 125 -21.78 12.09 -14.56
N THR A 126 -21.30 12.63 -15.69
CA THR A 126 -20.43 13.82 -15.72
C THR A 126 -21.01 15.02 -14.93
N LEU A 127 -22.34 15.07 -14.76
CA LEU A 127 -23.05 16.10 -14.02
C LEU A 127 -22.94 15.92 -12.49
N ASP A 128 -22.97 14.69 -12.00
CA ASP A 128 -22.83 14.37 -10.57
C ASP A 128 -21.39 14.68 -10.10
N CYS A 129 -20.43 14.40 -10.97
CA CYS A 129 -19.02 14.74 -10.81
C CYS A 129 -18.79 16.24 -10.58
N PHE A 130 -19.52 17.09 -11.31
CA PHE A 130 -19.37 18.54 -11.23
C PHE A 130 -19.86 19.12 -9.91
N ARG A 131 -20.95 18.57 -9.35
CA ARG A 131 -21.52 18.99 -8.05
C ARG A 131 -20.68 18.56 -6.85
N ILE A 132 -20.01 17.42 -6.93
CA ILE A 132 -19.10 16.96 -5.87
C ILE A 132 -17.86 17.87 -5.77
N LEU A 133 -17.37 18.37 -6.90
CA LEU A 133 -16.21 19.25 -6.95
C LEU A 133 -16.56 20.73 -6.70
N ASN A 134 -17.83 21.11 -6.85
CA ASN A 134 -18.33 22.47 -6.58
C ASN A 134 -19.59 22.39 -5.70
N PRO A 135 -19.44 22.20 -4.38
CA PRO A 135 -20.58 22.02 -3.48
C PRO A 135 -21.45 23.29 -3.31
N ASP A 136 -20.95 24.46 -3.72
CA ASP A 136 -21.61 25.77 -3.54
C ASP A 136 -22.36 26.30 -4.79
N THR A 137 -22.50 25.50 -5.85
CA THR A 137 -23.29 25.81 -7.07
C THR A 137 -24.48 24.90 -7.24
#